data_AF-A0A2V8MBS0-F1
#
_entry.id   AF-A0A2V8MBS0-F1
#
_cell.length_a   1.000
_cell.length_b   1.000
_cell.length_c   1.000
_cell.angle_alpha   90.00
_cell.angle_beta   90.00
_cell.angle_gamma   90.00
#
_symmetry.space_group_name_H-M   'P 1'
#
loop_
_entity.id
_entity.type
_entity.pdbx_description
1 polymer ?
#
loop_
_entity_poly.entity_id
_entity_poly.type
_entity_poly.pdbx_seq_one_letter_code
_entity_poly.pdbx_strand_id
1 'polypeptide(L)'
;FENGIQSALERMLVSPKFLYRIEAPPALPTDGNYRISDVELASRLSFFLWSSIPDDQLLNIAANGRLKDPVVFEQQVKRMLVDPKAKALT
;
A
#
# COMPACT_ATOMS: atom_id res chain seq x y z
N PHE A 1 -23.49 24.07 -20.83
CA PHE A 1 -23.47 23.42 -19.50
C PHE A 1 -22.54 22.21 -19.52
N GLU A 2 -22.76 21.24 -20.43
CA GLU A 2 -21.95 20.02 -20.59
C GLU A 2 -20.45 20.28 -20.82
N ASN A 3 -20.07 21.18 -21.74
CA ASN A 3 -18.65 21.51 -21.99
C ASN A 3 -17.92 22.10 -20.78
N GLY A 4 -18.65 22.78 -19.88
CA GLY A 4 -18.08 23.32 -18.64
C GLY A 4 -17.76 22.23 -17.63
N ILE A 5 -18.64 21.22 -17.51
CA ILE A 5 -18.45 20.05 -16.66
C ILE A 5 -17.28 19.22 -17.19
N GLN A 6 -17.22 18.98 -18.50
CA GLN A 6 -16.12 18.25 -19.14
C GLN A 6 -14.77 18.94 -18.86
N SER A 7 -14.70 20.26 -19.07
CA SER A 7 -13.46 21.03 -18.85
C SER A 7 -13.00 21.03 -17.38
N ALA A 8 -13.94 21.02 -16.44
CA ALA A 8 -13.65 20.94 -15.02
C ALA A 8 -13.13 19.54 -14.63
N LEU A 9 -13.73 18.49 -15.20
CA LEU A 9 -13.32 17.10 -14.97
C LEU A 9 -11.92 16.83 -15.53
N GLU A 10 -11.64 17.28 -16.76
CA GLU A 10 -10.32 17.16 -17.40
C GLU A 10 -9.24 17.83 -16.54
N ARG A 11 -9.50 19.05 -16.04
CA ARG A 11 -8.59 19.75 -15.12
C ARG A 11 -8.39 19.04 -13.79
N MET A 12 -9.43 18.40 -13.26
CA MET A 12 -9.32 17.63 -12.03
C MET A 12 -8.45 16.39 -12.24
N LEU A 13 -8.64 15.67 -13.36
CA LEU A 13 -7.91 14.44 -13.69
C LEU A 13 -6.43 14.68 -14.01
N VAL A 14 -6.08 15.83 -14.64
CA VAL A 14 -4.67 16.18 -14.92
C VAL A 14 -3.99 16.94 -13.77
N SER A 15 -4.72 17.20 -12.68
CA SER A 15 -4.15 17.89 -11.52
C SER A 15 -3.06 17.02 -10.88
N PRO A 16 -1.86 17.57 -10.61
CA PRO A 16 -0.82 16.84 -9.88
C PRO A 16 -1.30 16.30 -8.53
N LYS A 17 -2.25 16.97 -7.87
CA LYS A 17 -2.84 16.49 -6.60
C LYS A 17 -3.74 15.26 -6.77
N PHE A 18 -4.28 15.05 -7.97
CA PHE A 18 -5.07 13.86 -8.31
C PHE A 18 -4.16 12.74 -8.81
N LEU A 19 -3.18 13.07 -9.65
CA LEU A 19 -2.22 12.12 -10.22
C LEU A 19 -1.24 11.54 -9.19
N TYR A 20 -0.86 12.34 -8.18
CA TYR A 20 0.10 11.94 -7.17
C TYR A 20 -0.55 11.93 -5.78
N ARG A 21 -0.55 10.75 -5.16
CA ARG A 21 -0.80 10.63 -3.72
C ARG A 21 0.46 11.07 -2.99
N ILE A 22 0.50 12.32 -2.54
CA ILE A 22 1.57 12.82 -1.68
C ILE A 22 1.36 12.22 -0.29
N GLU A 23 2.01 11.09 -0.01
CA GLU A 23 2.23 10.65 1.36
C GLU A 23 3.30 11.56 1.95
N ALA A 24 2.88 12.60 2.69
CA ALA A 24 3.81 13.36 3.51
C ALA A 24 4.41 12.39 4.55
N PRO A 25 5.72 12.14 4.54
CA PRO A 25 6.31 11.29 5.55
C PRO A 25 6.07 11.94 6.92
N PRO A 26 5.61 11.21 7.94
CA PRO A 26 5.73 11.71 9.31
C PRO A 26 7.21 12.05 9.53
N ALA A 27 7.49 13.19 10.18
CA ALA A 27 8.84 13.72 10.40
C ALA A 27 9.85 12.59 10.65
N LEU A 28 10.59 12.22 9.61
CA LEU A 28 11.48 11.07 9.66
C LEU A 28 12.66 11.46 10.55
N PRO A 29 13.06 10.63 11.52
CA PRO A 29 14.33 10.77 12.21
C PRO A 29 15.47 10.87 11.17
N THR A 30 16.43 11.74 11.43
CA THR A 30 17.57 12.10 10.55
C THR A 30 18.43 10.89 10.13
N ASP A 31 18.24 9.77 10.82
CA ASP A 31 18.90 8.48 10.73
C ASP A 31 18.12 7.44 9.89
N GLY A 32 16.97 7.81 9.33
CA GLY A 32 16.23 7.01 8.33
C GLY A 32 15.51 5.77 8.87
N ASN A 33 15.72 5.42 10.14
CA ASN A 33 15.07 4.29 10.80
C ASN A 33 13.93 4.80 11.69
N TYR A 34 12.70 4.46 11.33
CA TYR A 34 11.53 4.66 12.19
C TYR A 34 10.77 3.36 12.39
N ARG A 35 10.14 3.22 13.56
CA ARG A 35 9.32 2.05 13.86
C ARG A 35 8.05 2.07 13.02
N ILE A 36 7.84 1.00 12.27
CA ILE A 36 6.59 0.78 11.53
C ILE A 36 5.63 -0.10 12.34
N SER A 37 4.35 0.23 12.29
CA SER A 37 3.26 -0.60 12.78
C SER A 37 3.07 -1.84 11.88
N ASP A 38 2.36 -2.86 12.39
CA ASP A 38 2.06 -4.06 11.62
C ASP A 38 1.15 -3.76 10.42
N VAL A 39 0.26 -2.77 10.54
CA VAL A 39 -0.63 -2.34 9.44
C VAL A 39 0.15 -1.63 8.34
N GLU A 40 1.14 -0.81 8.69
CA GLU A 40 2.06 -0.23 7.71
C GLU A 40 2.93 -1.31 7.04
N LEU A 41 3.40 -2.29 7.82
CA LEU A 41 4.13 -3.43 7.28
C LEU A 41 3.28 -4.21 6.26
N ALA A 42 2.03 -4.54 6.59
CA ALA A 42 1.10 -5.20 5.67
C ALA A 42 0.91 -4.41 4.38
N SER A 43 0.65 -3.10 4.51
CA SER A 43 0.44 -2.22 3.36
C SER A 43 1.66 -2.21 2.42
N ARG A 44 2.86 -2.05 2.98
CA ARG A 44 4.11 -2.10 2.21
C ARG A 44 4.30 -3.43 1.49
N LEU A 45 3.98 -4.53 2.17
CA LEU A 45 4.13 -5.87 1.63
C LEU A 45 3.19 -6.13 0.46
N SER A 46 1.94 -5.65 0.54
CA SER A 46 0.95 -5.76 -0.53
C SER A 46 1.27 -4.88 -1.73
N PHE A 47 1.71 -3.63 -1.51
CA PHE A 47 2.15 -2.80 -2.62
C PHE A 47 3.40 -3.36 -3.28
N PHE A 48 4.34 -3.91 -2.50
CA PHE A 48 5.55 -4.50 -3.05
C PHE A 48 5.28 -5.78 -3.85
N LEU A 49 4.56 -6.74 -3.27
CA LEU A 49 4.34 -8.04 -3.92
C LEU A 49 3.22 -8.03 -4.95
N TRP A 50 2.15 -7.25 -4.72
CA TRP A 50 0.92 -7.29 -5.53
C TRP A 50 0.61 -5.99 -6.26
N SER A 51 1.35 -4.90 -6.02
CA SER A 51 1.01 -3.56 -6.53
C SER A 51 -0.46 -3.19 -6.24
N SER A 52 -0.98 -3.66 -5.10
CA SER A 52 -2.38 -3.53 -4.71
C SER A 52 -2.52 -3.43 -3.19
N ILE A 53 -3.74 -3.14 -2.73
CA ILE A 53 -4.07 -3.08 -1.30
C ILE A 53 -3.93 -4.45 -0.63
N PRO A 54 -3.66 -4.50 0.70
CA PRO A 54 -3.71 -5.73 1.47
C PRO A 54 -5.10 -6.36 1.41
N ASP A 55 -5.14 -7.69 1.41
CA ASP A 55 -6.39 -8.43 1.58
C ASP A 55 -6.80 -8.48 3.06
N ASP A 56 -8.04 -8.87 3.30
CA ASP A 56 -8.61 -8.90 4.65
C ASP A 56 -7.83 -9.82 5.58
N GLN A 57 -7.27 -10.92 5.06
CA GLN A 57 -6.46 -11.83 5.87
C GLN A 57 -5.19 -11.14 6.39
N LEU A 58 -4.42 -10.49 5.51
CA LEU A 58 -3.20 -9.80 5.89
C LEU A 58 -3.51 -8.61 6.81
N LEU A 59 -4.58 -7.87 6.52
CA LEU A 59 -5.02 -6.75 7.35
C LEU A 59 -5.41 -7.21 8.76
N ASN A 60 -6.16 -8.32 8.88
CA ASN A 60 -6.57 -8.87 10.17
C ASN A 60 -5.36 -9.37 10.99
N ILE A 61 -4.39 -10.03 10.34
CA ILE A 61 -3.17 -10.49 11.03
C ILE A 61 -2.37 -9.29 11.56
N ALA A 62 -2.28 -8.23 10.76
CA ALA A 62 -1.61 -7.00 11.14
C ALA A 62 -2.34 -6.24 12.26
N ALA A 63 -3.66 -6.14 12.20
CA ALA A 63 -4.49 -5.50 13.23
C ALA A 63 -4.35 -6.19 14.59
N ASN A 64 -4.12 -7.51 14.59
CA ASN A 64 -3.85 -8.30 15.79
C ASN A 64 -2.38 -8.25 16.26
N GLY A 65 -1.51 -7.46 15.60
CA GLY A 65 -0.10 -7.31 15.97
C GLY A 65 0.74 -8.58 15.81
N ARG A 66 0.30 -9.52 14.96
CA ARG A 66 0.98 -10.80 14.75
C ARG A 66 1.84 -10.85 13.51
N LEU A 67 1.84 -9.81 12.67
CA LEU A 67 2.53 -9.85 11.38
C LEU A 67 4.06 -9.78 11.54
N LYS A 68 4.54 -9.23 12.66
CA LYS A 68 5.97 -9.22 13.00
C LYS A 68 6.50 -10.55 13.54
N ASP A 69 5.64 -11.50 13.87
CA ASP A 69 6.09 -12.85 14.21
C ASP A 69 6.75 -13.48 12.97
N PRO A 70 8.03 -13.90 13.04
CA PRO A 70 8.75 -14.42 11.87
C PRO A 70 8.05 -15.59 11.18
N VAL A 71 7.39 -16.45 11.95
CA VAL A 71 6.67 -17.63 11.42
C VAL A 71 5.43 -17.18 10.66
N VAL A 72 4.65 -16.25 11.24
CA VAL A 72 3.45 -15.71 10.60
C VAL A 72 3.81 -14.89 9.36
N PHE A 73 4.89 -14.11 9.44
CA PHE A 73 5.41 -13.31 8.34
C PHE A 73 5.77 -14.18 7.15
N GLU A 74 6.58 -15.21 7.35
CA GLU A 74 7.03 -16.11 6.28
C GLU A 74 5.85 -16.84 5.63
N GLN A 75 4.87 -17.29 6.43
CA GLN A 75 3.63 -17.90 5.92
C GLN A 75 2.85 -16.94 5.03
N GLN A 76 2.70 -15.67 5.43
CA GLN A 76 1.98 -14.68 4.63
C GLN A 76 2.73 -14.31 3.35
N VAL A 77 4.06 -14.14 3.41
CA VAL A 77 4.87 -13.87 2.21
C VAL A 77 4.75 -15.02 1.20
N LYS A 78 4.91 -16.28 1.63
CA LYS A 78 4.77 -17.45 0.74
C LYS A 78 3.39 -17.53 0.12
N ARG A 79 2.32 -17.32 0.90
CA ARG A 79 0.95 -17.26 0.39
C ARG A 79 0.80 -16.17 -0.68
N MET A 80 1.32 -14.97 -0.41
CA MET A 80 1.23 -13.85 -1.33
C MET A 80 1.99 -14.10 -2.63
N LEU A 81 3.14 -14.76 -2.58
CA LEU A 81 3.92 -15.11 -3.78
C LEU A 81 3.24 -16.15 -4.70
N VAL A 82 2.37 -17.00 -4.15
CA VAL A 82 1.60 -17.99 -4.94
C VAL A 82 0.34 -17.38 -5.56
N ASP A 83 -0.12 -16.23 -5.04
CA ASP A 83 -1.31 -15.55 -5.54
C ASP A 83 -1.08 -15.00 -6.96
N PRO A 84 -2.08 -15.09 -7.87
CA PRO A 84 -1.99 -14.52 -9.21
C PRO A 84 -1.60 -13.03 -9.25
N LYS A 85 -1.90 -12.26 -8.20
CA LYS A 85 -1.50 -10.84 -8.07
C LYS A 85 0.01 -10.64 -8.01
N ALA A 86 0.77 -11.65 -7.56
CA ALA A 86 2.23 -11.58 -7.51
C ALA A 86 2.91 -11.72 -8.87
N LYS A 87 2.17 -12.04 -9.94
CA LYS A 87 2.70 -12.09 -11.31
C LYS A 87 3.24 -10.75 -11.81
N ALA A 88 2.86 -9.63 -11.19
CA ALA A 88 3.45 -8.32 -11.50
C ALA A 88 4.95 -8.23 -11.14
N LEU A 89 5.47 -9.16 -10.34
CA LEU A 89 6.87 -9.20 -9.89
C LEU A 89 7.79 -10.03 -10.81
N THR A 90 7.24 -10.80 -11.76
CA THR A 90 7.95 -11.71 -12.70
C THR A 90 7.74 -11.30 -14.14
#